data_AF-A0A972FF64-F1
#
_entry.id   AF-A0A972FF64-F1
#
_cell.length_a   1.000
_cell.length_b   1.000
_cell.length_c   1.000
_cell.angle_alpha   90.00
_cell.angle_beta   90.00
_cell.angle_gamma   90.00
#
_symmetry.space_group_name_H-M   'P 1'
#
loop_
_entity.id
_entity.type
_entity.pdbx_description
1 polymer ?
#
loop_
_entity_poly.entity_id
_entity_poly.type
_entity_poly.pdbx_seq_one_letter_code
_entity_poly.pdbx_strand_id
1 'polypeptide(L)'
;MMKLKKLLDKLDLLLSPERRQRDVKKRKLKELLGNMKLHERELDSKFENSSDEEERAGLHLKKEILHQQRKKGVRLLRELKRGKE
;
A
#
# COMPACT_ATOMS: atom_id res chain seq x y z
N MET A 1 5.44 -26.58 22.35
CA MET A 1 4.08 -26.41 21.76
C MET A 1 3.99 -25.51 20.52
N MET A 2 4.85 -24.50 20.29
CA MET A 2 4.74 -23.61 19.12
C MET A 2 4.85 -24.29 17.74
N LYS A 3 5.46 -25.47 17.63
CA LYS A 3 5.66 -26.17 16.35
C LYS A 3 4.36 -26.69 15.75
N LEU A 4 3.46 -27.24 16.57
CA LEU A 4 2.17 -27.79 16.10
C LEU A 4 1.24 -26.66 15.62
N LYS A 5 1.13 -25.57 16.38
CA LYS A 5 0.34 -24.40 15.99
C LYS A 5 0.76 -23.84 14.62
N LYS A 6 2.07 -23.68 14.39
CA LYS A 6 2.61 -23.25 13.09
C LYS A 6 2.29 -24.24 11.95
N LEU A 7 2.24 -25.54 12.23
CA LEU A 7 1.88 -26.55 11.25
C LEU A 7 0.39 -26.46 10.88
N LEU A 8 -0.47 -26.33 11.89
CA LEU A 8 -1.91 -26.15 11.71
C LEU A 8 -2.23 -24.84 10.98
N ASP A 9 -1.53 -23.75 11.30
CA ASP A 9 -1.68 -22.47 10.57
C ASP A 9 -1.30 -22.60 9.10
N LYS A 10 -0.25 -23.36 8.77
CA LYS A 10 0.14 -23.64 7.38
C LYS A 10 -0.87 -24.52 6.67
N LEU A 11 -1.42 -25.51 7.36
CA LEU A 11 -2.46 -26.39 6.82
C LEU A 11 -3.74 -25.59 6.53
N ASP A 12 -4.18 -24.75 7.45
CA ASP A 12 -5.33 -23.86 7.26
C ASP A 12 -5.10 -22.89 6.07
N LEU A 13 -3.89 -22.36 5.93
CA LEU A 13 -3.52 -21.55 4.76
C LEU A 13 -3.56 -22.35 3.44
N LEU A 14 -3.19 -23.64 3.49
CA LEU A 14 -3.25 -24.56 2.35
C LEU A 14 -4.67 -25.05 2.03
N LEU A 15 -5.60 -24.93 2.97
CA LEU A 15 -6.99 -25.39 2.80
C LEU A 15 -7.97 -24.24 2.56
N SER A 16 -7.60 -22.98 2.83
CA SER A 16 -8.41 -21.80 2.50
C SER A 16 -7.82 -20.97 1.35
N PRO A 17 -8.35 -21.12 0.12
CA PRO A 17 -8.03 -20.26 -1.02
C PRO A 17 -8.27 -18.77 -0.73
N GLU A 18 -9.32 -18.44 0.02
CA GLU A 18 -9.73 -17.07 0.35
C GLU A 18 -8.70 -16.39 1.23
N ARG A 19 -8.18 -17.11 2.25
CA ARG A 19 -7.11 -16.61 3.13
C ARG A 19 -5.84 -16.33 2.32
N ARG A 20 -5.48 -17.23 1.39
CA ARG A 20 -4.34 -17.02 0.48
C ARG A 20 -4.53 -15.81 -0.43
N GLN A 21 -5.69 -15.68 -1.07
CA GLN A 21 -5.99 -14.53 -1.93
C GLN A 21 -5.93 -13.23 -1.15
N ARG A 22 -6.48 -13.20 0.08
CA ARG A 22 -6.45 -12.03 0.96
C ARG A 22 -5.01 -11.65 1.33
N ASP A 23 -4.15 -12.61 1.63
CA ASP A 23 -2.74 -12.35 1.95
C ASP A 23 -1.94 -11.87 0.74
N VAL A 24 -2.22 -12.39 -0.45
CA VAL A 24 -1.64 -11.88 -1.71
C VAL A 24 -2.09 -10.44 -1.97
N LYS A 25 -3.40 -10.15 -1.84
CA LYS A 25 -3.94 -8.78 -1.96
C LYS A 25 -3.25 -7.82 -0.97
N LYS A 26 -3.12 -8.21 0.30
CA LYS A 26 -2.42 -7.41 1.32
C LYS A 26 -0.96 -7.13 0.95
N ARG A 27 -0.22 -8.13 0.45
CA ARG A 27 1.18 -7.95 0.03
C ARG A 27 1.30 -6.98 -1.13
N LYS A 28 0.54 -7.21 -2.21
CA LYS A 28 0.54 -6.34 -3.39
C LYS A 28 0.16 -4.90 -3.02
N LEU A 29 -0.86 -4.73 -2.19
CA LEU A 29 -1.28 -3.40 -1.72
C LEU A 29 -0.19 -2.72 -0.88
N LYS A 30 0.48 -3.45 0.02
CA LYS A 30 1.58 -2.90 0.83
C LYS A 30 2.75 -2.44 -0.05
N GLU A 31 3.10 -3.23 -1.06
CA GLU A 31 4.16 -2.90 -2.02
C GLU A 31 3.80 -1.66 -2.84
N LEU A 32 2.59 -1.61 -3.41
CA LEU A 32 2.08 -0.44 -4.13
C LEU A 32 2.12 0.83 -3.28
N LEU A 33 1.65 0.76 -2.03
CA LEU A 33 1.68 1.90 -1.10
C LEU A 33 3.11 2.35 -0.77
N GLY A 34 4.07 1.43 -0.74
CA GLY A 34 5.49 1.72 -0.62
C GLY A 34 6.01 2.51 -1.82
N ASN A 35 5.71 2.04 -3.03
CA ASN A 35 6.09 2.71 -4.27
C ASN A 35 5.47 4.11 -4.38
N MET A 36 4.19 4.26 -4.02
CA MET A 36 3.53 5.57 -3.97
C MET A 36 4.23 6.53 -3.00
N LYS A 37 4.69 6.04 -1.83
CA LYS A 37 5.44 6.88 -0.89
C LYS A 37 6.79 7.33 -1.44
N LEU A 38 7.48 6.48 -2.19
CA LEU A 38 8.74 6.86 -2.85
C LEU A 38 8.47 7.92 -3.92
N HIS A 39 7.43 7.73 -4.72
CA HIS A 39 7.07 8.67 -5.77
C HIS A 39 6.57 10.02 -5.22
N GLU A 40 5.88 10.05 -4.07
CA GLU A 40 5.58 11.30 -3.34
C GLU A 40 6.87 12.08 -3.02
N ARG A 41 7.92 11.39 -2.55
CA ARG A 41 9.21 12.02 -2.22
C ARG A 41 9.94 12.52 -3.45
N GLU A 42 9.89 11.78 -4.56
CA GLU A 42 10.46 12.22 -5.83
C GLU A 42 9.76 13.48 -6.35
N LEU A 43 8.43 13.57 -6.22
CA LEU A 43 7.67 14.76 -6.57
C LEU A 43 8.02 15.94 -5.66
N ASP A 44 8.23 15.71 -4.35
CA ASP A 44 8.70 16.72 -3.42
C ASP A 44 10.07 17.27 -3.83
N SER A 45 11.03 16.39 -4.11
CA SER A 45 12.35 16.81 -4.57
C SER A 45 12.28 17.55 -5.89
N LYS A 46 11.41 17.17 -6.84
CA LYS A 46 11.21 17.93 -8.08
C LYS A 46 10.60 19.31 -7.83
N PHE A 47 9.64 19.39 -6.91
CA PHE A 47 8.99 20.66 -6.56
C PHE A 47 9.95 21.64 -5.89
N GLU A 48 10.82 21.15 -5.01
CA GLU A 48 11.86 21.95 -4.35
C GLU A 48 12.92 22.48 -5.32
N ASN A 49 13.21 21.74 -6.40
CA ASN A 49 14.21 22.09 -7.40
C ASN A 49 13.64 22.88 -8.60
N SER A 50 12.33 23.02 -8.73
CA SER A 50 11.70 23.75 -9.83
C SER A 50 11.53 25.22 -9.46
N SER A 51 11.92 26.11 -10.39
CA SER A 51 11.73 27.56 -10.30
C SER A 51 10.56 28.06 -11.15
N ASP A 52 9.93 27.17 -11.93
CA ASP A 52 8.78 27.49 -12.77
C ASP A 52 7.48 27.28 -11.98
N GLU A 53 6.68 28.33 -11.85
CA GLU A 53 5.44 28.29 -11.08
C GLU A 53 4.40 27.33 -11.69
N GLU A 54 4.36 27.19 -13.02
CA GLU A 54 3.44 26.29 -13.69
C GLU A 54 3.82 24.82 -13.44
N GLU A 55 5.11 24.50 -13.58
CA GLU A 55 5.64 23.18 -13.23
C GLU A 55 5.40 22.83 -11.76
N ARG A 56 5.64 23.78 -10.84
CA ARG A 56 5.39 23.60 -9.40
C ARG A 56 3.92 23.32 -9.11
N ALA A 57 3.00 24.04 -9.73
CA ALA A 57 1.57 23.79 -9.59
C ALA A 57 1.19 22.37 -10.08
N GLY A 58 1.74 21.95 -11.22
CA GLY A 58 1.55 20.60 -11.76
C GLY A 58 2.10 19.49 -10.85
N LEU A 59 3.29 19.69 -10.29
CA LEU A 59 3.91 18.77 -9.33
C LEU A 59 3.11 18.67 -8.03
N HIS A 60 2.64 19.80 -7.51
CA HIS A 60 1.79 19.85 -6.33
C HIS A 60 0.47 19.09 -6.55
N LEU A 61 -0.20 19.29 -7.68
CA LEU A 61 -1.43 18.57 -8.01
C LEU A 61 -1.20 17.05 -8.09
N LYS A 62 -0.12 16.62 -8.77
CA LYS A 62 0.25 15.19 -8.86
C LYS A 62 0.49 14.59 -7.48
N LYS A 63 1.20 15.33 -6.61
CA LYS A 63 1.46 14.92 -5.23
C LYS A 63 0.16 14.75 -4.45
N GLU A 64 -0.75 15.71 -4.52
CA GLU A 64 -2.02 15.67 -3.80
C GLU A 64 -2.88 14.48 -4.22
N ILE A 65 -2.99 14.24 -5.53
CA ILE A 65 -3.69 13.06 -6.07
C ILE A 65 -3.08 11.78 -5.51
N LEU A 66 -1.76 11.66 -5.58
CA LEU A 66 -1.05 10.48 -5.10
C LEU A 66 -1.24 10.27 -3.58
N HIS A 67 -1.22 11.35 -2.81
CA HIS A 67 -1.46 11.34 -1.36
C HIS A 67 -2.85 10.81 -1.02
N GLN A 68 -3.89 11.33 -1.68
CA GLN A 68 -5.26 10.90 -1.46
C GLN A 68 -5.47 9.43 -1.84
N GLN A 69 -4.89 8.98 -2.96
CA GLN A 69 -4.97 7.58 -3.36
C GLN A 69 -4.24 6.66 -2.36
N ARG A 70 -3.06 7.08 -1.88
CA ARG A 70 -2.33 6.33 -0.86
C ARG A 70 -3.11 6.23 0.45
N LYS A 71 -3.76 7.32 0.87
CA LYS A 71 -4.63 7.34 2.06
C LYS A 71 -5.80 6.37 1.93
N LYS A 72 -6.44 6.31 0.75
CA LYS A 72 -7.49 5.31 0.45
C LYS A 72 -6.94 3.88 0.55
N GLY A 73 -5.79 3.60 -0.08
CA GLY A 73 -5.17 2.28 -0.02
C GLY A 73 -4.74 1.87 1.40
N VAL A 74 -4.30 2.80 2.25
CA VAL A 74 -4.01 2.52 3.67
C VAL A 74 -5.26 2.11 4.44
N ARG A 75 -6.42 2.73 4.16
CA ARG A 75 -7.70 2.32 4.76
C ARG A 75 -8.08 0.91 4.33
N LEU A 76 -8.03 0.63 3.03
CA LEU A 76 -8.29 -0.71 2.49
C LEU A 76 -7.36 -1.78 3.11
N LEU A 77 -6.08 -1.46 3.30
CA LEU A 77 -5.15 -2.38 3.95
C LEU A 77 -5.54 -2.68 5.40
N ARG A 78 -6.09 -1.70 6.13
CA ARG A 78 -6.59 -1.91 7.50
C ARG A 78 -7.85 -2.78 7.52
N GLU A 79 -8.75 -2.58 6.58
CA GLU A 79 -9.96 -3.40 6.41
C GLU A 79 -9.62 -4.87 6.11
N LEU A 80 -8.71 -5.10 5.14
CA LEU A 80 -8.20 -6.44 4.82
C LEU A 80 -7.54 -7.14 6.01
N LYS A 81 -6.85 -6.39 6.89
CA LYS A 81 -6.27 -6.93 8.13
C LYS A 81 -7.31 -7.31 9.18
N ARG A 82 -8.43 -6.58 9.23
CA ARG A 82 -9.55 -6.84 10.14
C ARG A 82 -10.50 -7.93 9.64
N GLY A 83 -10.34 -8.37 8.40
CA GLY A 83 -11.19 -9.39 7.78
C GLY A 83 -12.60 -8.89 7.45
N LYS A 84 -12.81 -7.56 7.46
CA LYS A 84 -14.02 -6.92 6.95
C LYS A 84 -13.74 -6.56 5.49
N GLU A 85 -14.29 -7.34 4.57
CA GLU A 85 -14.47 -6.97 3.16
C GLU A 85 -15.90 -6.46 3.00
#